data_AF-A0A950WR86-F1
#
_entry.id   AF-A0A950WR86-F1
#
_cell.length_a   1.000
_cell.length_b   1.000
_cell.length_c   1.000
_cell.angle_alpha   90.00
_cell.angle_beta   90.00
_cell.angle_gamma   90.00
#
_symmetry.space_group_name_H-M   'P 1'
#
loop_
_entity.id
_entity.type
_entity.pdbx_description
1 polymer ?
#
loop_
_entity_poly.entity_id
_entity_poly.type
_entity_poly.pdbx_seq_one_letter_code
_entity_poly.pdbx_strand_id
1 'polypeptide(L)'
;MIRIICLWAAALAVVVAGNARAAIIPYSVTITTAYATSNPFPNRIDSAFIEPDTGYLQIANTGPSAFQGTLGTIAVSVFAGDLSFSAPSITLLPGAAVSIAIPDDASDVGGFNGPAYFFRPGVEVFLRGAFVSAGGLQSVDLMVADADIHSGVWRIDPRGLYTDSFVLQGGDPWGFDPGDDFELSQPRGVFVFSQTVAEPPSVALLGLSASAAVCACFYRRQAAGLLP
;
A
#
# COMPACT_ATOMS: atom_id res chain seq x y z
N MET A 1 -32.13 45.16 22.19
CA MET A 1 -31.35 45.08 20.94
C MET A 1 -29.94 44.49 21.10
N ILE A 2 -29.20 44.78 22.18
CA ILE A 2 -27.80 44.30 22.37
C ILE A 2 -27.68 42.76 22.56
N ARG A 3 -28.69 42.08 23.13
CA ARG A 3 -28.65 40.62 23.38
C ARG A 3 -28.82 39.74 22.13
N ILE A 4 -29.33 40.28 21.02
CA ILE A 4 -29.59 39.52 19.79
C ILE A 4 -28.32 39.37 18.96
N ILE A 5 -27.39 40.34 19.02
CA ILE A 5 -26.14 40.34 18.25
C ILE A 5 -25.16 39.26 18.75
N CYS A 6 -25.14 38.97 20.06
CA CYS A 6 -24.26 37.95 20.63
C CYS A 6 -24.60 36.51 20.19
N LEU A 7 -25.86 36.20 19.89
CA LEU A 7 -26.26 34.86 19.44
C LEU A 7 -25.84 34.58 17.99
N TRP A 8 -25.82 35.61 17.12
CA TRP A 8 -25.37 35.49 15.74
C TRP A 8 -23.84 35.33 15.64
N ALA A 9 -23.07 35.99 16.50
CA ALA A 9 -21.63 35.82 16.56
C ALA A 9 -21.21 34.42 17.05
N ALA A 10 -21.94 33.85 18.01
CA ALA A 10 -21.68 32.50 18.51
C ALA A 10 -22.03 31.42 17.47
N ALA A 11 -23.13 31.57 16.72
CA ALA A 11 -23.51 30.64 15.67
C ALA A 11 -22.54 30.68 14.47
N LEU A 12 -22.01 31.86 14.11
CA LEU A 12 -21.00 31.99 13.06
C LEU A 12 -19.65 31.39 13.48
N ALA A 13 -19.26 31.50 14.75
CA ALA A 13 -18.02 30.90 15.27
C ALA A 13 -18.05 29.36 15.28
N VAL A 14 -19.23 28.75 15.52
CA VAL A 14 -19.39 27.29 15.53
C VAL A 14 -19.36 26.69 14.11
N VAL A 15 -19.80 27.42 13.08
CA VAL A 15 -19.74 26.96 11.68
C VAL A 15 -18.31 26.99 11.11
N VAL A 16 -17.45 27.90 11.60
CA VAL A 16 -16.06 28.01 11.13
C VAL A 16 -15.12 26.98 11.78
N ALA A 17 -15.43 26.51 13.00
CA ALA A 17 -14.57 25.57 13.74
C ALA A 17 -14.69 24.09 13.29
N GLY A 18 -15.63 23.76 12.40
CA GLY A 18 -16.02 22.36 12.13
C GLY A 18 -15.33 21.62 10.98
N ASN A 19 -14.43 22.24 10.20
CA ASN A 19 -13.96 21.66 8.93
C ASN A 19 -12.44 21.66 8.73
N ALA A 20 -11.65 21.47 9.78
CA ALA A 20 -10.26 21.06 9.58
C ALA A 20 -10.24 19.57 9.14
N ARG A 21 -10.50 19.31 7.86
CA ARG A 21 -10.23 18.00 7.26
C ARG A 21 -8.70 17.85 7.19
N ALA A 22 -8.18 16.69 7.60
CA ALA A 22 -6.78 16.34 7.33
C ALA A 22 -6.54 16.45 5.82
N ALA A 23 -5.47 17.12 5.41
CA ALA A 23 -5.14 17.24 4.00
C ALA A 23 -4.89 15.83 3.44
N ILE A 24 -5.45 15.52 2.27
CA ILE A 24 -5.13 14.27 1.58
C ILE A 24 -3.65 14.30 1.20
N ILE A 25 -2.94 13.22 1.51
CA ILE A 25 -1.53 13.06 1.22
C ILE A 25 -1.41 12.10 0.05
N PRO A 26 -1.17 12.60 -1.17
CA PRO A 26 -1.08 11.72 -2.33
C PRO A 26 0.18 10.85 -2.22
N TYR A 27 0.02 9.55 -2.39
CA TYR A 27 1.14 8.61 -2.43
C TYR A 27 0.92 7.53 -3.47
N SER A 28 2.03 6.94 -3.92
CA SER A 28 2.06 5.78 -4.80
C SER A 28 3.35 5.03 -4.54
N VAL A 29 3.24 3.72 -4.36
CA VAL A 29 4.37 2.80 -4.27
C VAL A 29 4.16 1.70 -5.29
N THR A 30 5.23 1.37 -5.99
CA THR A 30 5.27 0.27 -6.94
C THR A 30 6.21 -0.81 -6.42
N ILE A 31 5.71 -2.04 -6.33
CA ILE A 31 6.49 -3.23 -6.05
C ILE A 31 6.72 -3.93 -7.39
N THR A 32 7.95 -4.26 -7.72
CA THR A 32 8.32 -5.00 -8.92
C THR A 32 9.13 -6.22 -8.53
N THR A 33 8.74 -7.40 -9.02
CA THR A 33 9.44 -8.67 -8.73
C THR A 33 10.12 -9.19 -9.98
N ALA A 34 11.21 -9.94 -9.82
CA ALA A 34 11.94 -10.58 -10.89
C ALA A 34 12.65 -11.82 -10.36
N TYR A 35 12.80 -12.84 -11.19
CA TYR A 35 13.73 -13.95 -10.95
C TYR A 35 14.90 -13.83 -11.92
N ALA A 36 16.13 -13.87 -11.43
CA ALA A 36 17.30 -13.61 -12.26
C ALA A 36 18.59 -14.18 -11.67
N THR A 37 19.61 -14.30 -12.52
CA THR A 37 20.93 -14.74 -12.09
C THR A 37 21.82 -13.68 -11.45
N SER A 38 21.36 -12.43 -11.50
CA SER A 38 22.01 -11.30 -10.88
C SER A 38 20.96 -10.24 -10.59
N ASN A 39 21.23 -9.38 -9.62
CA ASN A 39 20.27 -8.37 -9.19
C ASN A 39 19.89 -7.44 -10.37
N PRO A 40 18.63 -7.47 -10.84
CA PRO A 40 18.19 -6.65 -11.96
C PRO A 40 17.80 -5.24 -11.52
N PHE A 41 17.85 -4.93 -10.22
CA PHE A 41 17.41 -3.69 -9.62
C PHE A 41 18.55 -2.94 -8.92
N PRO A 42 18.57 -1.58 -8.98
CA PRO A 42 19.53 -0.78 -8.22
C PRO A 42 19.24 -0.80 -6.72
N ASN A 43 20.18 -0.25 -5.94
CA ASN A 43 20.01 0.11 -4.52
C ASN A 43 19.56 -1.04 -3.63
N ARG A 44 20.28 -2.16 -3.72
CA ARG A 44 20.07 -3.30 -2.82
C ARG A 44 20.40 -2.92 -1.38
N ILE A 45 19.52 -3.25 -0.44
CA ILE A 45 19.67 -2.89 0.98
C ILE A 45 19.83 -4.09 1.92
N ASP A 46 19.58 -5.30 1.44
CA ASP A 46 19.83 -6.51 2.19
C ASP A 46 21.27 -7.01 2.01
N SER A 47 21.70 -7.91 2.88
CA SER A 47 23.02 -8.57 2.83
C SER A 47 22.90 -10.07 2.53
N ALA A 48 21.80 -10.50 1.89
CA ALA A 48 21.59 -11.92 1.63
C ALA A 48 22.69 -12.48 0.73
N PHE A 49 23.01 -13.75 0.93
CA PHE A 49 23.80 -14.48 -0.05
C PHE A 49 22.93 -14.68 -1.30
N ILE A 50 23.49 -14.40 -2.47
CA ILE A 50 22.81 -14.56 -3.76
C ILE A 50 23.36 -15.84 -4.39
N GLU A 51 22.48 -16.77 -4.67
CA GLU A 51 22.78 -17.97 -5.45
C GLU A 51 22.62 -17.65 -6.95
N PRO A 52 23.09 -18.53 -7.86
CA PRO A 52 23.02 -18.29 -9.28
C PRO A 52 21.62 -17.97 -9.79
N ASP A 53 20.58 -18.36 -9.07
CA ASP A 53 19.17 -18.13 -9.39
C ASP A 53 18.48 -17.59 -8.14
N THR A 54 17.85 -16.41 -8.24
CA THR A 54 17.37 -15.68 -7.05
C THR A 54 16.16 -14.81 -7.37
N GLY A 55 15.21 -14.80 -6.44
CA GLY A 55 14.09 -13.86 -6.42
C GLY A 55 14.54 -12.47 -5.95
N TYR A 56 14.21 -11.44 -6.72
CA TYR A 56 14.45 -10.03 -6.38
C TYR A 56 13.16 -9.25 -6.37
N LEU A 57 13.05 -8.30 -5.46
CA LEU A 57 12.01 -7.28 -5.50
C LEU A 57 12.61 -5.88 -5.43
N GLN A 58 11.92 -4.93 -6.05
CA GLN A 58 12.14 -3.50 -5.93
C GLN A 58 10.90 -2.84 -5.36
N ILE A 59 11.10 -1.96 -4.37
CA ILE A 59 10.07 -1.07 -3.83
C ILE A 59 10.44 0.35 -4.24
N ALA A 60 9.62 0.95 -5.10
CA ALA A 60 9.81 2.30 -5.61
C ALA A 60 8.70 3.23 -5.11
N ASN A 61 9.08 4.38 -4.55
CA ASN A 61 8.12 5.44 -4.27
C ASN A 61 7.86 6.22 -5.56
N THR A 62 6.75 5.88 -6.23
CA THR A 62 6.32 6.51 -7.48
C THR A 62 5.40 7.71 -7.24
N GLY A 63 5.08 8.01 -5.98
CA GLY A 63 4.25 9.13 -5.57
C GLY A 63 5.03 10.40 -5.21
N PRO A 64 4.32 11.51 -4.96
CA PRO A 64 4.94 12.80 -4.63
C PRO A 64 5.30 12.98 -3.16
N SER A 65 4.81 12.11 -2.25
CA SER A 65 5.07 12.20 -0.81
C SER A 65 6.20 11.26 -0.41
N ALA A 66 7.06 11.66 0.52
CA ALA A 66 8.16 10.80 0.98
C ALA A 66 7.63 9.73 1.95
N PHE A 67 8.03 8.47 1.77
CA PHE A 67 7.77 7.42 2.76
C PHE A 67 8.83 7.46 3.86
N GLN A 68 8.41 7.33 5.11
CA GLN A 68 9.27 7.13 6.27
C GLN A 68 8.78 5.94 7.07
N GLY A 69 9.63 4.94 7.27
CA GLY A 69 9.26 3.73 8.00
C GLY A 69 10.14 2.54 7.67
N THR A 70 9.66 1.37 8.05
CA THR A 70 10.34 0.08 7.85
C THR A 70 9.69 -0.66 6.69
N LEU A 71 10.51 -1.30 5.88
CA LEU A 71 10.08 -2.22 4.83
C LEU A 71 10.89 -3.50 4.89
N GLY A 72 10.38 -4.55 4.26
CA GLY A 72 11.03 -5.84 4.27
C GLY A 72 10.18 -6.94 3.68
N THR A 73 10.58 -8.18 3.98
CA THR A 73 9.92 -9.40 3.56
C THR A 73 9.66 -10.31 4.74
N ILE A 74 8.58 -11.08 4.66
CA ILE A 74 8.35 -12.27 5.46
C ILE A 74 8.50 -13.46 4.53
N ALA A 75 9.50 -14.30 4.77
CA ALA A 75 9.86 -15.42 3.90
C ALA A 75 10.16 -16.65 4.77
N VAL A 76 9.13 -17.25 5.35
CA VAL A 76 9.28 -18.45 6.18
C VAL A 76 9.16 -19.71 5.32
N SER A 77 10.29 -20.38 5.09
CA SER A 77 10.40 -21.65 4.38
C SER A 77 10.30 -22.83 5.34
N VAL A 78 9.66 -23.90 4.90
CA VAL A 78 9.68 -25.19 5.62
C VAL A 78 11.03 -25.90 5.48
N PHE A 79 11.79 -25.58 4.43
CA PHE A 79 13.05 -26.26 4.09
C PHE A 79 14.28 -25.50 4.59
N ALA A 80 14.25 -24.16 4.58
CA ALA A 80 15.36 -23.30 4.98
C ALA A 80 15.13 -22.52 6.28
N GLY A 81 13.93 -22.56 6.86
CA GLY A 81 13.58 -21.80 8.05
C GLY A 81 13.17 -20.36 7.72
N ASP A 82 13.46 -19.43 8.63
CA ASP A 82 13.06 -18.02 8.48
C ASP A 82 14.11 -17.23 7.69
N LEU A 83 13.77 -16.85 6.46
CA LEU A 83 14.59 -16.05 5.55
C LEU A 83 14.10 -14.58 5.47
N SER A 84 13.27 -14.16 6.43
CA SER A 84 12.69 -12.82 6.46
C SER A 84 13.75 -11.73 6.60
N PHE A 85 13.52 -10.60 5.93
CA PHE A 85 14.36 -9.41 6.03
C PHE A 85 13.55 -8.22 6.52
N SER A 86 14.15 -7.38 7.38
CA SER A 86 13.55 -6.13 7.83
C SER A 86 14.61 -5.04 7.85
N ALA A 87 14.39 -4.00 7.04
CA ALA A 87 15.26 -2.85 7.04
C ALA A 87 15.05 -2.02 8.33
N PRO A 88 16.09 -1.34 8.84
CA PRO A 88 15.91 -0.21 9.74
C PRO A 88 14.94 0.83 9.15
N SER A 89 14.47 1.78 9.95
CA SER A 89 13.65 2.87 9.42
C SER A 89 14.41 3.62 8.31
N ILE A 90 13.83 3.69 7.12
CA ILE A 90 14.36 4.37 5.95
C ILE A 90 13.46 5.54 5.55
N THR A 91 14.02 6.46 4.77
CA THR A 91 13.26 7.46 4.03
C THR A 91 13.37 7.17 2.54
N LEU A 92 12.23 6.90 1.89
CA LEU A 92 12.14 6.74 0.44
C LEU A 92 11.55 8.01 -0.17
N LEU A 93 12.42 8.88 -0.68
CA LEU A 93 12.01 10.12 -1.34
C LEU A 93 11.19 9.82 -2.62
N PRO A 94 10.40 10.80 -3.11
CA PRO A 94 9.75 10.67 -4.42
C PRO A 94 10.73 10.29 -5.52
N GLY A 95 10.41 9.23 -6.28
CA GLY A 95 11.24 8.66 -7.33
C GLY A 95 12.39 7.77 -6.85
N ALA A 96 12.62 7.65 -5.54
CA ALA A 96 13.62 6.73 -5.00
C ALA A 96 13.09 5.29 -4.98
N ALA A 97 14.03 4.34 -5.08
CA ALA A 97 13.74 2.91 -5.01
C ALA A 97 14.84 2.18 -4.24
N VAL A 98 14.45 1.09 -3.58
CA VAL A 98 15.36 0.11 -2.95
C VAL A 98 15.01 -1.28 -3.45
N SER A 99 15.98 -2.19 -3.41
CA SER A 99 15.76 -3.60 -3.75
C SER A 99 16.16 -4.54 -2.62
N ILE A 100 15.50 -5.69 -2.59
CA ILE A 100 15.75 -6.79 -1.66
C ILE A 100 15.88 -8.07 -2.49
N ALA A 101 16.89 -8.89 -2.21
CA ALA A 101 16.97 -10.26 -2.68
C ALA A 101 16.35 -11.21 -1.65
N ILE A 102 15.66 -12.24 -2.11
CA ILE A 102 15.26 -13.37 -1.27
C ILE A 102 16.50 -14.26 -1.11
N PRO A 103 16.92 -14.59 0.12
CA PRO A 103 18.09 -15.44 0.33
C PRO A 103 17.87 -16.83 -0.25
N ASP A 104 18.98 -17.50 -0.55
CA ASP A 104 19.04 -18.85 -1.12
C ASP A 104 18.36 -18.92 -2.51
N ASP A 105 18.51 -20.04 -3.20
CA ASP A 105 17.73 -20.31 -4.40
C ASP A 105 16.25 -20.49 -4.03
N ALA A 106 15.48 -19.40 -4.20
CA ALA A 106 14.15 -19.26 -3.63
C ALA A 106 13.12 -20.21 -4.24
N SER A 107 13.42 -20.86 -5.36
CA SER A 107 12.61 -21.94 -5.93
C SER A 107 12.90 -23.29 -5.25
N ASP A 108 14.15 -23.58 -4.93
CA ASP A 108 14.58 -24.79 -4.22
C ASP A 108 14.12 -24.83 -2.77
N VAL A 109 14.13 -23.66 -2.10
CA VAL A 109 13.67 -23.54 -0.71
C VAL A 109 12.26 -22.95 -0.61
N GLY A 110 11.57 -22.85 -1.75
CA GLY A 110 10.38 -22.04 -1.93
C GLY A 110 9.10 -22.49 -1.24
N GLY A 111 8.03 -21.78 -1.59
CA GLY A 111 6.72 -21.91 -0.98
C GLY A 111 6.76 -21.33 0.44
N PHE A 112 6.81 -20.02 0.49
CA PHE A 112 6.94 -19.32 1.76
C PHE A 112 5.59 -19.15 2.44
N ASN A 113 5.61 -19.05 3.77
CA ASN A 113 4.48 -18.61 4.60
C ASN A 113 3.28 -19.57 4.59
N GLY A 114 3.55 -20.87 4.73
CA GLY A 114 2.53 -21.88 4.97
C GLY A 114 3.09 -23.31 5.06
N PRO A 115 2.25 -24.32 5.24
CA PRO A 115 2.69 -25.70 5.34
C PRO A 115 3.21 -26.24 3.99
N ALA A 116 4.23 -27.11 4.04
CA ALA A 116 4.81 -27.73 2.85
C ALA A 116 3.77 -28.50 2.05
N TYR A 117 3.90 -28.44 0.72
CA TYR A 117 3.02 -29.12 -0.25
C TYR A 117 1.56 -28.65 -0.28
N PHE A 118 1.22 -27.56 0.41
CA PHE A 118 -0.04 -26.85 0.25
C PHE A 118 0.16 -25.57 -0.54
N PHE A 119 -0.95 -25.01 -1.03
CA PHE A 119 -0.91 -23.69 -1.64
C PHE A 119 -0.48 -22.66 -0.59
N ARG A 120 0.49 -21.81 -0.95
CA ARG A 120 1.05 -20.79 -0.06
C ARG A 120 1.02 -19.43 -0.74
N PRO A 121 0.87 -18.33 0.02
CA PRO A 121 0.84 -16.98 -0.54
C PRO A 121 2.19 -16.54 -1.14
N GLY A 122 3.27 -17.27 -0.85
CA GLY A 122 4.62 -16.92 -1.24
C GLY A 122 5.23 -15.86 -0.31
N VAL A 123 6.32 -15.23 -0.75
CA VAL A 123 6.99 -14.18 0.02
C VAL A 123 6.02 -13.02 0.24
N GLU A 124 5.91 -12.52 1.46
CA GLU A 124 5.09 -11.34 1.76
C GLU A 124 5.97 -10.11 1.89
N VAL A 125 5.66 -9.05 1.15
CA VAL A 125 6.37 -7.77 1.17
C VAL A 125 5.61 -6.80 2.07
N PHE A 126 6.28 -6.20 3.05
CA PHE A 126 5.65 -5.25 3.97
C PHE A 126 6.24 -3.85 3.91
N LEU A 127 5.37 -2.85 4.11
CA LEU A 127 5.74 -1.45 4.33
C LEU A 127 4.95 -0.90 5.52
N ARG A 128 5.65 -0.52 6.60
CA ARG A 128 5.07 0.00 7.85
C ARG A 128 5.65 1.37 8.16
N GLY A 129 4.83 2.40 8.15
CA GLY A 129 5.30 3.76 8.35
C GLY A 129 4.27 4.83 8.01
N ALA A 130 4.73 5.92 7.41
CA ALA A 130 3.87 6.98 6.94
C ALA A 130 4.40 7.66 5.68
N PHE A 131 3.48 8.16 4.86
CA PHE A 131 3.80 9.14 3.83
C PHE A 131 3.74 10.54 4.42
N VAL A 132 4.80 11.31 4.23
CA VAL A 132 4.96 12.66 4.74
C VAL A 132 4.97 13.64 3.58
N SER A 133 4.16 14.69 3.70
CA SER A 133 4.16 15.85 2.80
C SER A 133 4.04 17.13 3.60
N ALA A 134 4.12 18.30 2.94
CA ALA A 134 3.87 19.58 3.60
C ALA A 134 2.47 19.68 4.24
N GLY A 135 1.50 18.89 3.77
CA GLY A 135 0.13 18.87 4.26
C GLY A 135 -0.13 18.00 5.49
N GLY A 136 0.84 17.18 5.92
CA GLY A 136 0.71 16.30 7.08
C GLY A 136 1.40 14.94 6.93
N LEU A 137 0.97 13.96 7.73
CA LEU A 137 1.34 12.55 7.59
C LEU A 137 0.12 11.65 7.34
N GLN A 138 0.33 10.56 6.61
CA GLN A 138 -0.65 9.50 6.40
C GLN A 138 0.01 8.16 6.73
N SER A 139 -0.42 7.52 7.82
CA SER A 139 0.09 6.21 8.21
C SER A 139 -0.30 5.14 7.19
N VAL A 140 0.59 4.15 7.03
CA VAL A 140 0.43 2.98 6.18
C VAL A 140 0.94 1.73 6.91
N ASP A 141 0.18 0.65 6.80
CA ASP A 141 0.58 -0.72 7.13
C ASP A 141 0.13 -1.58 5.94
N LEU A 142 1.07 -1.83 5.04
CA LEU A 142 0.85 -2.58 3.80
C LEU A 142 1.56 -3.92 3.90
N MET A 143 0.86 -4.98 3.51
CA MET A 143 1.38 -6.32 3.33
C MET A 143 0.88 -6.82 1.96
N VAL A 144 1.78 -7.31 1.11
CA VAL A 144 1.46 -7.79 -0.24
C VAL A 144 2.12 -9.15 -0.42
N ALA A 145 1.33 -10.19 -0.66
CA ALA A 145 1.86 -11.52 -0.96
C ALA A 145 2.35 -11.57 -2.41
N ASP A 146 3.37 -12.38 -2.69
CA ASP A 146 3.86 -12.63 -4.05
C ASP A 146 2.76 -13.22 -4.96
N ALA A 147 1.79 -13.94 -4.37
CA ALA A 147 0.58 -14.38 -5.04
C ALA A 147 -0.23 -13.24 -5.69
N ASP A 148 -0.19 -12.04 -5.10
CA ASP A 148 -0.93 -10.84 -5.52
C ASP A 148 -0.10 -9.93 -6.46
N ILE A 149 1.15 -10.30 -6.75
CA ILE A 149 2.05 -9.55 -7.63
C ILE A 149 2.06 -10.21 -9.01
N HIS A 150 1.31 -9.61 -9.93
CA HIS A 150 1.04 -10.20 -11.25
C HIS A 150 1.93 -9.60 -12.33
N SER A 151 2.44 -10.45 -13.22
CA SER A 151 3.17 -10.02 -14.42
C SER A 151 2.25 -9.66 -15.59
N GLY A 152 0.98 -10.13 -15.56
CA GLY A 152 0.03 -9.99 -16.66
C GLY A 152 0.28 -10.97 -17.82
N VAL A 153 1.30 -11.83 -17.73
CA VAL A 153 1.65 -12.83 -18.74
C VAL A 153 1.47 -14.22 -18.15
N TRP A 154 0.35 -14.84 -18.47
CA TRP A 154 0.02 -16.17 -17.98
C TRP A 154 0.88 -17.26 -18.59
N ARG A 155 1.34 -18.19 -17.75
CA ARG A 155 2.22 -19.30 -18.13
C ARG A 155 1.79 -20.58 -17.45
N ILE A 156 2.17 -21.70 -18.06
CA ILE A 156 2.00 -23.04 -17.49
C ILE A 156 3.36 -23.54 -17.03
N ASP A 157 3.52 -23.87 -15.75
CA ASP A 157 4.73 -24.51 -15.24
C ASP A 157 4.84 -25.97 -15.75
N PRO A 158 5.98 -26.66 -15.60
CA PRO A 158 6.11 -28.06 -16.05
C PRO A 158 5.12 -29.06 -15.41
N ARG A 159 4.35 -28.63 -14.42
CA ARG A 159 3.47 -29.44 -13.57
C ARG A 159 2.00 -29.13 -13.83
N GLY A 160 1.73 -28.17 -14.72
CA GLY A 160 0.40 -27.80 -15.19
C GLY A 160 -0.24 -26.63 -14.44
N LEU A 161 0.46 -25.96 -13.53
CA LEU A 161 -0.03 -24.74 -12.90
C LEU A 161 -0.10 -23.60 -13.90
N TYR A 162 -1.28 -23.02 -14.06
CA TYR A 162 -1.49 -21.82 -14.86
C TYR A 162 -1.55 -20.57 -13.98
N THR A 163 -0.50 -19.75 -14.00
CA THR A 163 -0.39 -18.53 -13.19
C THR A 163 0.45 -17.46 -13.90
N ASP A 164 0.37 -16.21 -13.45
CA ASP A 164 1.22 -15.09 -13.84
C ASP A 164 1.90 -14.39 -12.65
N SER A 165 1.82 -14.99 -11.46
CA SER A 165 2.39 -14.52 -10.18
C SER A 165 3.43 -15.49 -9.61
N PHE A 166 3.82 -15.33 -8.33
CA PHE A 166 4.82 -16.15 -7.63
C PHE A 166 6.26 -15.98 -8.12
N VAL A 167 6.58 -14.82 -8.71
CA VAL A 167 7.87 -14.56 -9.34
C VAL A 167 9.03 -14.66 -8.35
N LEU A 168 8.85 -14.35 -7.06
CA LEU A 168 9.93 -14.36 -6.07
C LEU A 168 10.38 -15.75 -5.64
N GLN A 169 9.60 -16.79 -5.97
CA GLN A 169 9.88 -18.18 -5.61
C GLN A 169 9.88 -19.10 -6.84
N GLY A 170 10.23 -18.56 -8.00
CA GLY A 170 10.32 -19.34 -9.24
C GLY A 170 8.98 -19.69 -9.88
N GLY A 171 7.85 -19.11 -9.44
CA GLY A 171 6.54 -19.28 -10.06
C GLY A 171 5.68 -20.41 -9.50
N ASP A 172 6.12 -21.08 -8.42
CA ASP A 172 5.40 -22.21 -7.84
C ASP A 172 4.88 -21.95 -6.42
N PRO A 173 3.56 -21.90 -6.17
CA PRO A 173 2.95 -21.66 -4.85
C PRO A 173 3.15 -22.83 -3.88
N TRP A 174 3.51 -24.01 -4.38
CA TRP A 174 3.76 -25.17 -3.55
C TRP A 174 5.25 -25.37 -3.24
N GLY A 175 6.13 -24.46 -3.68
CA GLY A 175 7.56 -24.47 -3.36
C GLY A 175 8.30 -25.66 -3.91
N PHE A 176 7.93 -26.07 -5.10
CA PHE A 176 8.74 -27.00 -5.87
C PHE A 176 9.45 -26.24 -6.97
N ASP A 177 10.66 -26.67 -7.28
CA ASP A 177 11.46 -26.21 -8.41
C ASP A 177 10.77 -26.51 -9.78
N PRO A 178 10.32 -25.48 -10.52
CA PRO A 178 9.86 -25.60 -11.90
C PRO A 178 10.98 -25.54 -12.95
N GLY A 179 12.23 -25.41 -12.54
CA GLY A 179 13.45 -25.44 -13.35
C GLY A 179 13.88 -24.08 -13.88
N ASP A 180 15.20 -23.86 -13.98
CA ASP A 180 15.85 -22.59 -14.31
C ASP A 180 15.25 -21.93 -15.57
N ASP A 181 14.99 -22.72 -16.62
CA ASP A 181 14.43 -22.23 -17.89
C ASP A 181 13.07 -21.56 -17.70
N PHE A 182 12.23 -22.10 -16.80
CA PHE A 182 10.92 -21.53 -16.50
C PHE A 182 11.08 -20.25 -15.69
N GLU A 183 11.88 -20.31 -14.63
CA GLU A 183 12.09 -19.24 -13.65
C GLU A 183 12.74 -18.01 -14.27
N LEU A 184 13.87 -18.18 -14.94
CA LEU A 184 14.65 -17.09 -15.54
C LEU A 184 13.96 -16.42 -16.73
N SER A 185 12.99 -17.10 -17.33
CA SER A 185 12.19 -16.52 -18.41
C SER A 185 10.95 -15.77 -17.90
N GLN A 186 10.66 -15.78 -16.59
CA GLN A 186 9.46 -15.13 -16.07
C GLN A 186 9.49 -13.63 -16.30
N PRO A 187 8.39 -13.07 -16.84
CA PRO A 187 8.21 -11.63 -16.87
C PRO A 187 8.10 -11.08 -15.45
N ARG A 188 8.49 -9.82 -15.27
CA ARG A 188 8.43 -9.16 -13.97
C ARG A 188 7.00 -9.02 -13.48
N GLY A 189 6.76 -9.33 -12.22
CA GLY A 189 5.51 -9.00 -11.53
C GLY A 189 5.46 -7.54 -11.13
N VAL A 190 4.27 -6.93 -11.15
CA VAL A 190 4.07 -5.53 -10.75
C VAL A 190 2.82 -5.39 -9.87
N PHE A 191 2.99 -4.72 -8.73
CA PHE A 191 1.89 -4.30 -7.87
C PHE A 191 1.99 -2.80 -7.57
N VAL A 192 0.85 -2.10 -7.55
CA VAL A 192 0.79 -0.66 -7.29
C VAL A 192 -0.17 -0.36 -6.15
N PHE A 193 0.36 0.24 -5.08
CA PHE A 193 -0.41 0.77 -3.96
C PHE A 193 -0.45 2.29 -4.03
N SER A 194 -1.62 2.90 -4.15
CA SER A 194 -1.74 4.35 -4.27
C SER A 194 -2.98 4.93 -3.59
N GLN A 195 -2.89 6.19 -3.19
CA GLN A 195 -4.02 7.01 -2.76
C GLN A 195 -3.96 8.35 -3.48
N THR A 196 -5.01 8.65 -4.24
CA THR A 196 -5.12 9.88 -5.05
C THR A 196 -6.44 10.63 -4.85
N VAL A 197 -7.37 10.08 -4.06
CA VAL A 197 -8.76 10.61 -3.99
C VAL A 197 -8.94 11.58 -2.84
N ALA A 198 -9.33 12.82 -3.16
CA ALA A 198 -9.99 13.70 -2.22
C ALA A 198 -11.45 13.26 -2.07
N GLU A 199 -11.90 12.94 -0.84
CA GLU A 199 -13.32 12.61 -0.65
C GLU A 199 -14.22 13.76 -1.10
N PRO A 200 -15.30 13.50 -1.86
CA PRO A 200 -16.30 14.50 -2.17
C PRO A 200 -16.80 15.18 -0.88
N PRO A 201 -17.09 16.49 -0.89
CA PRO A 201 -17.67 17.19 0.25
C PRO A 201 -19.15 16.82 0.42
N SER A 202 -19.48 15.55 0.65
CA SER A 202 -20.85 15.09 0.93
C SER A 202 -21.43 15.67 2.23
N VAL A 203 -20.58 16.16 3.15
CA VAL A 203 -21.00 16.84 4.38
C VAL A 203 -21.40 18.31 4.13
N ALA A 204 -20.90 18.95 3.07
CA ALA A 204 -21.28 20.33 2.73
C ALA A 204 -22.74 20.42 2.25
N LEU A 205 -23.27 19.35 1.65
CA LEU A 205 -24.66 19.31 1.16
C LEU A 205 -25.68 19.17 2.32
N LEU A 206 -25.32 18.46 3.40
CA LEU A 206 -26.16 18.36 4.60
C LEU A 206 -26.20 19.67 5.39
N GLY A 207 -25.09 20.42 5.45
CA GLY A 207 -25.04 21.74 6.11
C GLY A 207 -25.95 22.78 5.47
N LEU A 208 -26.06 22.81 4.14
CA LEU A 208 -26.94 23.74 3.41
C LEU A 208 -28.44 23.46 3.64
N SER A 209 -28.83 22.19 3.86
CA SER A 209 -30.24 21.84 4.16
C SER A 209 -30.70 22.26 5.57
N ALA A 210 -29.79 22.28 6.55
CA ALA A 210 -30.10 22.67 7.91
C ALA A 210 -30.32 24.19 8.06
N SER A 211 -29.53 25.01 7.36
CA SER A 211 -29.69 26.48 7.38
C SER A 211 -30.99 26.94 6.71
N ALA A 212 -31.45 26.25 5.67
CA ALA A 212 -32.73 26.55 5.03
C ALA A 212 -33.93 26.25 5.95
N ALA A 213 -33.87 25.16 6.72
CA ALA A 213 -34.94 24.76 7.65
C ALA A 213 -35.06 25.72 8.85
N VAL A 214 -33.94 26.21 9.39
CA VAL A 214 -33.94 27.18 10.50
C VAL A 214 -34.46 28.55 10.04
N CYS A 215 -34.12 28.98 8.82
CA CYS A 215 -34.63 30.23 8.26
C CYS A 215 -36.15 30.17 7.96
N ALA A 216 -36.66 29.02 7.53
CA ALA A 216 -38.09 28.82 7.28
C ALA A 216 -38.95 28.80 8.57
N CYS A 217 -38.42 28.25 9.67
CA CYS A 217 -39.11 28.23 10.96
C CYS A 217 -39.22 29.63 11.61
N PHE A 218 -38.23 30.51 11.41
CA PHE A 218 -38.28 31.89 11.94
C PHE A 218 -39.23 32.79 11.15
N TYR A 219 -39.32 32.64 9.82
CA TYR A 219 -40.25 33.41 9.01
C TYR A 219 -41.72 33.08 9.33
N ARG A 220 -42.04 31.82 9.64
CA ARG A 220 -43.40 31.40 10.02
C ARG A 220 -43.87 31.94 11.36
N ARG A 221 -42.95 32.20 12.32
CA ARG A 221 -43.32 32.76 13.63
C ARG A 221 -43.57 34.27 13.59
N GLN A 222 -42.88 35.02 12.73
CA GLN A 222 -43.18 36.46 12.56
C GLN A 222 -44.52 36.68 11.86
N ALA A 223 -44.93 35.80 10.95
CA ALA A 223 -46.23 35.91 10.28
C ALA A 223 -47.43 35.56 11.18
N ALA A 224 -47.22 34.87 12.31
CA ALA A 224 -48.29 34.36 13.18
C ALA A 224 -48.61 35.24 14.40
N GLY A 225 -47.96 36.40 14.59
CA GLY A 225 -48.28 37.33 15.68
C GLY A 225 -48.09 36.79 17.11
N LEU A 226 -47.25 35.77 17.30
CA LEU A 226 -47.07 35.05 18.57
C LEU A 226 -45.79 35.43 19.34
N LEU A 227 -45.32 36.67 19.19
CA LEU A 227 -44.31 37.24 20.10
C LEU A 227 -44.87 38.54 20.69
N PRO A 228 -45.01 38.65 22.03
CA PRO A 228 -45.24 39.93 22.69
C PRO A 228 -44.00 40.84 22.61
#